data_AF-A0A7K0DJL7-F1
#
_entry.id   AF-A0A7K0DJL7-F1
#
_cell.length_a   1.000
_cell.length_b   1.000
_cell.length_c   1.000
_cell.angle_alpha   90.00
_cell.angle_beta   90.00
_cell.angle_gamma   90.00
#
_symmetry.space_group_name_H-M   'P 1'
#
loop_
_entity.id
_entity.type
_entity.pdbx_description
1 polymer ?
#
loop_
_entity_poly.entity_id
_entity_poly.type
_entity_poly.pdbx_seq_one_letter_code
_entity_poly.pdbx_strand_id
1 'polypeptide(L)' 'MSGTVAAIEVKASGTVTDRDFDGLRLLRDKLGSDFAGGAVVNLGQRSYTYEDKRHVLPLDRLWNPVPAVA' A
#
# COMPACT_ATOMS: atom_id res chain seq x y z
N MET A 1 0.74 -25.72 -2.29
CA MET A 1 0.43 -24.37 -2.82
C MET A 1 1.28 -23.39 -2.05
N SER A 2 2.12 -22.59 -2.71
CA SER A 2 2.77 -21.43 -2.10
C SER A 2 1.78 -20.26 -2.11
N GLY A 3 1.57 -19.62 -0.95
CA GLY A 3 0.72 -18.45 -0.83
C GLY A 3 1.55 -17.18 -0.85
N THR A 4 1.03 -16.12 -1.46
CA THR A 4 1.63 -14.78 -1.40
C THR A 4 0.85 -13.88 -0.47
N VAL A 5 1.51 -12.89 0.11
CA VAL A 5 0.95 -11.93 1.07
C VAL A 5 0.93 -10.54 0.45
N ALA A 6 -0.24 -9.90 0.48
CA ALA A 6 -0.39 -8.47 0.24
C ALA A 6 -0.65 -7.75 1.58
N ALA A 7 -0.02 -6.59 1.79
CA ALA A 7 -0.10 -5.86 3.05
C ALA A 7 -0.83 -4.51 2.90
N ILE A 8 -1.62 -4.14 3.91
CA ILE A 8 -2.33 -2.86 3.97
C ILE A 8 -2.00 -2.20 5.31
N GLU A 9 -1.44 -1.00 5.25
CA GLU A 9 -1.28 -0.08 6.38
C GLU A 9 -2.38 0.98 6.30
N VAL A 10 -3.00 1.38 7.41
CA VAL A 10 -4.09 2.38 7.41
C VAL A 10 -3.77 3.50 8.39
N LYS A 11 -3.91 4.76 7.94
CA LYS A 11 -3.63 5.95 8.74
C LYS A 11 -4.75 6.98 8.64
N ALA A 12 -5.17 7.52 9.79
CA ALA A 12 -6.11 8.64 9.88
C ALA A 12 -5.41 10.01 9.71
N SER A 13 -4.67 10.20 8.61
CA SER A 13 -4.01 11.47 8.27
C SER A 13 -3.91 11.65 6.76
N GLY A 14 -3.89 12.91 6.31
CA GLY A 14 -3.76 13.28 4.89
C GLY A 14 -2.33 13.22 4.34
N THR A 15 -1.32 13.16 5.20
CA THR A 15 0.09 13.13 4.79
C THR A 15 0.70 11.76 5.10
N VAL A 16 1.38 11.20 4.10
CA VAL A 16 2.19 9.98 4.23
C VAL A 16 3.65 10.37 4.23
N THR A 17 4.42 9.75 5.12
CA THR A 17 5.85 9.93 5.32
C THR A 17 6.57 8.60 5.12
N ASP A 18 7.90 8.64 4.97
CA ASP A 18 8.71 7.42 4.81
C ASP A 18 8.50 6.40 5.94
N ARG A 19 8.34 6.87 7.19
CA ARG A 19 8.10 6.02 8.36
C ARG A 19 6.78 5.24 8.31
N ASP A 20 5.79 5.73 7.56
CA ASP A 20 4.52 5.02 7.39
C ASP A 20 4.70 3.74 6.54
N PHE A 21 5.89 3.51 5.95
CA PHE A 21 6.22 2.29 5.21
C PHE A 21 7.06 1.28 6.01
N ASP A 22 7.46 1.59 7.25
CA ASP A 22 8.37 0.74 8.03
C ASP A 22 7.80 -0.67 8.26
N GLY A 23 6.50 -0.76 8.56
CA GLY A 23 5.81 -2.05 8.69
C GLY A 23 5.77 -2.84 7.38
N LEU A 24 5.57 -2.16 6.25
CA LEU A 24 5.57 -2.77 4.92
C LEU A 24 6.98 -3.24 4.52
N ARG A 25 8.02 -2.47 4.85
CA ARG A 25 9.43 -2.88 4.66
C ARG A 25 9.76 -4.11 5.50
N LEU A 26 9.37 -4.12 6.76
CA LEU A 26 9.55 -5.28 7.65
C LEU A 26 8.90 -6.55 7.09
N LEU A 27 7.67 -6.45 6.57
CA LEU A 27 6.99 -7.58 5.94
C LEU A 27 7.68 -8.04 4.65
N ARG A 28 8.05 -7.11 3.77
CA ARG A 28 8.81 -7.43 2.55
C ARG A 28 10.09 -8.19 2.90
N ASP A 29 10.86 -7.69 3.85
CA ASP A 29 12.17 -8.26 4.19
C ASP A 29 12.04 -9.65 4.83
N LYS A 30 10.95 -9.91 5.56
CA LYS A 30 10.65 -11.23 6.15
C LYS A 30 10.12 -12.25 5.15
N LEU A 31 9.32 -11.81 4.18
CA LEU A 31 8.57 -12.70 3.28
C LEU A 31 9.27 -12.90 1.93
N GLY A 32 10.19 -12.01 1.55
CA GLY A 32 10.95 -12.12 0.30
C GLY A 32 10.03 -12.24 -0.92
N SER A 33 10.17 -13.32 -1.69
CA SER A 33 9.38 -13.57 -2.90
C SER A 33 7.88 -13.77 -2.62
N ASP A 34 7.50 -14.10 -1.40
CA ASP A 34 6.09 -14.30 -1.02
C ASP A 34 5.40 -12.96 -0.73
N PHE A 35 6.13 -11.84 -0.67
CA PHE A 35 5.55 -10.51 -0.58
C PHE A 35 5.08 -10.01 -1.95
N ALA A 36 3.76 -9.98 -2.15
CA ALA A 36 3.17 -9.52 -3.40
C ALA A 36 3.28 -7.99 -3.58
N GLY A 37 3.23 -7.24 -2.47
CA GLY A 37 3.22 -5.77 -2.46
C GLY A 37 2.49 -5.21 -1.24
N GLY A 38 2.49 -3.88 -1.11
CA GLY A 38 1.86 -3.20 0.02
C GLY A 38 1.16 -1.89 -0.36
N ALA A 39 0.20 -1.46 0.43
CA ALA A 39 -0.44 -0.15 0.28
C ALA A 39 -0.60 0.55 1.62
N VAL A 40 -0.36 1.86 1.65
CA VAL A 40 -0.77 2.75 2.75
C VAL A 40 -2.06 3.44 2.34
N VAL A 41 -3.13 3.19 3.08
CA VAL A 41 -4.43 3.85 2.92
C VAL A 41 -4.51 5.04 3.85
N ASN A 42 -4.79 6.23 3.31
CA ASN A 42 -4.75 7.47 4.06
C ASN A 42 -5.90 8.44 3.70
N LEU A 43 -6.03 9.56 4.42
CA LEU A 43 -7.07 10.57 4.15
C LEU A 43 -6.62 11.65 3.15
N GLY A 44 -5.57 11.39 2.38
CA GLY A 44 -5.06 12.29 1.34
C GLY A 44 -5.90 12.21 0.07
N GLN A 45 -5.44 12.87 -0.99
CA GLN A 45 -6.15 12.90 -2.29
C GLN A 45 -5.37 12.29 -3.46
N ARG A 46 -4.11 11.91 -3.24
CA ARG A 46 -3.21 11.47 -4.31
C ARG A 46 -2.89 9.99 -4.17
N SER A 47 -3.09 9.25 -5.25
CA SER A 47 -2.53 7.92 -5.41
C SER A 47 -1.15 8.02 -6.06
N TYR A 48 -0.19 7.25 -5.57
CA TYR A 48 1.14 7.13 -6.19
C TYR A 48 1.83 5.83 -5.77
N THR A 49 2.79 5.41 -6.58
CA THR A 49 3.70 4.31 -6.24
C THR A 49 4.89 4.87 -5.47
N TYR A 50 5.25 4.20 -4.39
CA TYR A 50 6.35 4.53 -3.49
C TYR A 50 7.31 3.36 -3.37
N GLU A 51 8.26 3.22 -4.30
CA GLU A 51 9.32 2.18 -4.30
C GLU A 51 8.83 0.70 -4.20
N ASP A 52 9.58 -0.25 -4.76
CA ASP A 52 9.36 -1.71 -4.61
C ASP A 52 7.91 -2.19 -4.38
N LYS A 53 7.00 -1.83 -5.29
CA LYS A 53 5.58 -2.28 -5.25
C LYS A 53 4.81 -1.87 -3.99
N ARG A 54 5.20 -0.77 -3.32
CA ARG A 54 4.37 -0.13 -2.30
C ARG A 54 3.63 1.04 -2.91
N HIS A 55 2.40 1.25 -2.46
CA HIS A 55 1.52 2.28 -3.00
C HIS A 55 0.93 3.14 -1.88
N VAL A 56 0.56 4.37 -2.21
CA VAL A 56 -0.28 5.22 -1.37
C VAL A 56 -1.62 5.35 -2.05
N LEU A 57 -2.69 5.12 -1.29
CA LEU A 57 -4.07 5.15 -1.77
C LEU A 57 -4.92 6.01 -0.84
N PRO A 58 -5.63 7.02 -1.35
CA PRO A 58 -6.71 7.68 -0.63
C PRO A 58 -7.80 6.68 -0.20
N LEU A 59 -8.30 6.82 1.02
CA LEU A 59 -9.34 5.98 1.60
C LEU A 59 -10.64 6.02 0.77
N ASP A 60 -10.95 7.15 0.15
CA ASP A 60 -12.13 7.30 -0.70
C ASP A 60 -12.14 6.36 -1.91
N ARG A 61 -10.98 5.83 -2.34
CA ARG A 61 -10.85 4.88 -3.44
C ARG A 61 -11.49 3.52 -3.19
N LEU A 62 -11.79 3.18 -1.92
CA LEU A 62 -12.56 1.98 -1.61
C LEU A 62 -14.02 2.08 -2.10
N TRP A 63 -14.57 3.30 -2.16
CA TRP A 63 -15.94 3.55 -2.63
C TRP A 63 -15.99 4.19 -4.02
N ASN A 64 -14.93 4.90 -4.40
CA ASN A 64 -14.80 5.58 -5.69
C ASN A 64 -13.59 5.04 -6.46
N PRO A 65 -13.62 3.76 -6.89
CA PRO A 65 -12.49 3.15 -7.59
C PRO A 65 -12.19 3.88 -8.90
N VAL A 66 -10.91 3.98 -9.25
CA VAL A 66 -10.54 4.38 -10.62
C VAL A 66 -11.02 3.28 -11.55
N PRO A 67 -11.75 3.59 -12.63
CA PRO A 67 -12.15 2.59 -13.61
C PRO A 67 -10.93 1.80 -14.07
N ALA A 68 -11.03 0.47 -14.07
CA ALA A 68 -9.99 -0.35 -14.66
C ALA A 68 -9.83 0.09 -16.12
N VAL A 69 -8.60 0.47 -16.51
CA VAL A 69 -8.30 0.72 -17.91
C VAL A 69 -8.34 -0.65 -18.59
N ALA A 70 -9.22 -0.80 -19.58
CA ALA A 70 -9.39 -2.03 -20.36
C ALA A 70 -8.14 -2.38 -21.17
#